data_AF-A0A961H5Z2-F1
#
_entry.id   AF-A0A961H5Z2-F1
#
_cell.length_a   1.000
_cell.length_b   1.000
_cell.length_c   1.000
_cell.angle_alpha   90.00
_cell.angle_beta   90.00
_cell.angle_gamma   90.00
#
_symmetry.space_group_name_H-M   'P 1'
#
loop_
_entity.id
_entity.type
_entity.pdbx_description
1 polymer ?
#
loop_
_entity_poly.entity_id
_entity_poly.type
_entity_poly.pdbx_seq_one_letter_code
_entity_poly.pdbx_strand_id
1 'polypeptide(L)'
;MVLYHLGQTNDLGWFHRFTQGGFLGVSAFFTLSGYLITSLLILEFESVGFVNLGGFWPRRLRRLMPASLLTLAVVLVLTPLIGTASQLQVLPGQIWSAIGYVFNWHQILSGNEYAASFNAPSPLNHFWSLAVEEQAYLV
;
A
#
# COMPACT_ATOMS: atom_id res chain seq x y z
N MET A 1 4.24 52.84 -1.20
CA MET A 1 5.31 51.92 -1.68
C MET A 1 6.06 51.22 -0.52
N VAL A 2 5.45 51.03 0.67
CA VAL A 2 6.13 50.46 1.86
C VAL A 2 5.26 49.42 2.60
N LEU A 3 4.35 48.72 1.90
CA LEU A 3 3.49 47.68 2.50
C LEU A 3 3.65 46.29 1.84
N TYR A 4 4.75 46.03 1.12
CA TYR A 4 4.98 44.74 0.44
C TYR A 4 6.10 43.89 1.05
N HIS A 5 6.59 44.20 2.25
CA HIS A 5 7.81 43.56 2.80
C HIS A 5 7.71 43.02 4.22
N LEU A 6 6.53 42.97 4.85
CA LEU A 6 6.40 42.43 6.20
C LEU A 6 5.22 41.47 6.33
N GLY A 7 5.55 40.19 6.21
CA GLY A 7 4.72 39.00 6.33
C GLY A 7 5.44 37.86 5.61
N GLN A 8 6.54 37.28 6.14
CA GLN A 8 6.52 36.42 7.31
C GLN A 8 5.23 35.56 7.28
N THR A 9 5.24 34.24 7.10
CA THR A 9 6.24 33.23 7.51
C THR A 9 5.86 31.93 6.81
N ASN A 10 6.83 31.28 6.16
CA ASN A 10 7.21 29.85 6.29
C ASN A 10 6.18 28.75 6.64
N ASP A 11 4.89 28.93 6.40
CA ASP A 11 3.87 27.95 6.81
C ASP A 11 3.43 26.95 5.75
N LEU A 12 4.10 26.95 4.60
CA LEU A 12 3.81 26.01 3.50
C LEU A 12 4.97 25.03 3.23
N GLY A 13 6.12 25.20 3.88
CA GLY A 13 7.29 24.33 3.71
C GLY A 13 7.19 23.01 4.47
N TRP A 14 6.54 23.01 5.64
CA TRP A 14 6.34 21.79 6.44
C TRP A 14 5.29 20.87 5.80
N PHE A 15 4.19 21.40 5.26
CA PHE A 15 3.23 20.60 4.49
C PHE A 15 3.85 19.94 3.25
N HIS A 16 4.72 20.64 2.52
CA HIS A 16 5.42 20.08 1.36
C HIS A 16 6.45 18.99 1.74
N ARG A 17 6.95 19.00 2.98
CA ARG A 17 7.79 17.92 3.52
C ARG A 17 6.97 16.69 3.90
N PHE A 18 5.75 16.88 4.40
CA PHE A 18 4.85 15.77 4.72
C PHE A 18 4.31 15.06 3.47
N THR A 19 4.11 15.78 2.36
CA THR A 19 3.73 15.15 1.08
C THR A 19 4.86 14.30 0.48
N GLN A 20 6.13 14.57 0.80
CA GLN A 20 7.26 13.68 0.51
C GLN A 20 7.37 12.47 1.46
N GLY A 21 6.69 12.50 2.61
CA GLY A 21 6.75 11.44 3.63
C GLY A 21 6.14 10.11 3.18
N GLY A 22 5.17 10.14 2.26
CA GLY A 22 4.54 8.92 1.74
C GLY A 22 5.52 7.97 1.04
N PHE A 23 6.45 8.51 0.25
CA PHE A 23 7.50 7.74 -0.43
C PHE A 23 8.49 7.12 0.56
N LEU A 24 8.91 7.89 1.56
CA LEU A 24 9.82 7.40 2.61
C LEU A 24 9.21 6.26 3.41
N GLY A 25 7.91 6.33 3.72
CA GLY A 25 7.19 5.26 4.41
C GLY A 25 7.15 3.96 3.61
N VAL A 26 6.91 4.04 2.30
CA VAL A 26 6.90 2.87 1.41
C VAL A 26 8.30 2.25 1.32
N SER A 27 9.33 3.07 1.09
CA SER A 27 10.71 2.58 1.04
C SER A 27 11.14 1.93 2.35
N ALA A 28 10.86 2.56 3.49
CA ALA A 28 11.17 2.00 4.81
C ALA A 28 10.41 0.68 5.08
N PHE A 29 9.13 0.61 4.69
CA PHE A 29 8.34 -0.61 4.81
C PHE A 29 8.97 -1.77 4.03
N PHE A 30 9.32 -1.55 2.75
CA PHE A 30 9.96 -2.60 1.94
C PHE A 30 11.32 -3.03 2.50
N THR A 31 12.15 -2.07 2.95
CA THR A 31 13.45 -2.40 3.54
C THR A 31 13.30 -3.24 4.82
N LEU A 32 12.38 -2.86 5.72
CA LEU A 32 12.14 -3.60 6.96
C LEU A 32 11.52 -4.98 6.71
N SER A 33 10.54 -5.07 5.81
CA SER A 33 9.93 -6.34 5.40
C SER A 33 10.96 -7.31 4.82
N GLY A 34 11.83 -6.82 3.93
CA GLY A 34 12.93 -7.59 3.36
C GLY A 34 13.89 -8.10 4.45
N TYR A 35 14.38 -7.19 5.32
CA TYR A 35 15.28 -7.55 6.41
C TYR A 35 14.68 -8.63 7.35
N LEU A 36 13.42 -8.47 7.75
CA LEU A 36 12.75 -9.41 8.65
C LEU A 36 12.64 -10.80 8.04
N ILE A 37 12.27 -10.89 6.77
CA ILE A 37 12.08 -12.17 6.09
C ILE A 37 13.41 -12.83 5.82
N THR A 38 14.39 -12.09 5.30
CA THR A 38 15.74 -12.63 5.12
C THR A 38 16.30 -13.17 6.44
N SER A 39 16.09 -12.46 7.56
CA SER A 39 16.50 -12.93 8.89
C SER A 39 15.78 -14.22 9.30
N LEU A 40 14.46 -14.31 9.07
CA LEU A 40 13.68 -15.53 9.35
C LEU A 40 14.13 -16.71 8.48
N LEU A 41 14.46 -16.47 7.21
CA LEU A 41 14.92 -17.50 6.27
C LEU A 41 16.31 -18.03 6.66
N ILE A 42 17.22 -17.14 7.09
CA ILE A 42 18.54 -17.54 7.59
C ILE A 42 18.38 -18.41 8.85
N LEU A 43 17.53 -18.01 9.80
CA LEU A 43 17.27 -18.79 11.01
C LEU A 43 16.63 -20.15 10.71
N GLU A 44 15.70 -20.22 9.75
CA GLU A 44 15.11 -21.50 9.30
C GLU A 44 16.17 -22.38 8.64
N PHE A 45 17.04 -21.81 7.80
CA PHE A 45 18.11 -22.55 7.15
C PHE A 45 19.16 -23.06 8.16
N GLU A 46 19.55 -22.25 9.14
CA GLU A 46 20.48 -22.67 10.20
C GLU A 46 19.91 -23.78 11.09
N SER A 47 18.58 -23.79 11.31
CA SER A 47 17.93 -24.77 12.18
C SER A 47 17.53 -26.08 11.48
N VAL A 48 17.07 -26.01 10.23
CA VAL A 48 16.49 -27.18 9.52
C VAL A 48 17.29 -27.56 8.27
N GLY A 49 18.25 -26.73 7.83
CA GLY A 49 19.10 -26.98 6.66
C GLY A 49 18.44 -26.70 5.30
N PHE A 50 17.17 -26.30 5.29
CA PHE A 50 16.45 -25.91 4.08
C PHE A 50 15.36 -24.87 4.41
N VAL A 51 15.01 -24.05 3.42
CA VAL A 51 13.97 -23.03 3.54
C VAL A 51 12.64 -23.60 3.05
N ASN A 52 11.59 -23.53 3.89
CA ASN A 52 10.24 -23.99 3.53
C ASN A 52 9.33 -22.83 3.14
N LEU A 53 9.56 -22.29 1.94
CA LEU A 53 8.71 -21.24 1.37
C LEU A 53 7.24 -21.70 1.31
N GLY A 54 6.98 -22.94 0.90
CA GLY A 54 5.62 -23.50 0.78
C GLY A 54 4.81 -23.49 2.09
N GLY A 55 5.47 -23.61 3.24
CA GLY A 55 4.84 -23.49 4.56
C GLY A 55 4.75 -22.04 5.06
N PHE A 56 5.64 -21.15 4.61
CA PHE A 56 5.67 -19.73 4.97
C PHE A 56 4.45 -18.98 4.42
N TRP A 57 4.18 -19.13 3.12
CA TRP A 57 3.09 -18.45 2.41
C TRP A 57 1.69 -18.62 3.05
N PRO A 58 1.19 -19.83 3.30
CA PRO A 58 -0.15 -20.01 3.85
C PRO A 58 -0.28 -19.53 5.30
N ARG A 59 0.81 -19.44 6.07
CA ARG A 59 0.81 -18.87 7.44
C ARG A 59 0.65 -17.34 7.38
N ARG A 60 1.36 -16.70 6.45
CA ARG A 60 1.26 -15.27 6.19
C ARG A 60 -0.13 -14.89 5.66
N LEU A 61 -0.61 -15.57 4.63
CA LEU A 61 -1.95 -15.37 4.07
C LEU A 61 -3.04 -15.52 5.12
N ARG A 62 -3.00 -16.57 5.96
CA ARG A 62 -4.00 -16.74 7.04
C ARG A 62 -3.98 -15.62 8.08
N ARG A 63 -2.84 -14.94 8.27
CA ARG A 63 -2.73 -13.80 9.19
C ARG A 63 -3.20 -12.49 8.56
N LEU A 64 -2.93 -12.28 7.27
CA LEU A 64 -3.23 -11.02 6.56
C LEU A 64 -4.64 -10.99 5.95
N MET A 65 -5.15 -12.13 5.47
CA MET A 65 -6.47 -12.25 4.84
C MET A 65 -7.64 -11.76 5.70
N PRO A 66 -7.72 -12.04 7.01
CA PRO A 66 -8.86 -11.59 7.81
C PRO A 66 -8.98 -10.06 7.85
N ALA A 67 -7.85 -9.37 8.03
CA ALA A 67 -7.80 -7.91 8.06
C ALA A 67 -8.07 -7.30 6.69
N SER A 68 -7.55 -7.91 5.62
CA SER A 68 -7.77 -7.42 4.26
C SER A 68 -9.22 -7.60 3.81
N LEU A 69 -9.83 -8.76 4.10
CA LEU A 69 -11.24 -9.03 3.82
C LEU A 69 -12.17 -8.11 4.62
N LEU A 70 -11.85 -7.84 5.89
CA LEU A 70 -12.59 -6.87 6.69
C LEU A 70 -12.52 -5.46 6.08
N THR A 71 -11.33 -5.05 5.65
CA THR A 71 -11.15 -3.75 4.97
C THR A 71 -11.97 -3.69 3.69
N LEU A 72 -11.93 -4.74 2.86
CA LEU A 72 -12.73 -4.82 1.64
C LEU A 72 -14.24 -4.80 1.92
N ALA A 73 -14.71 -5.50 2.95
CA ALA A 73 -16.10 -5.49 3.36
C ALA A 73 -16.55 -4.09 3.81
N VAL A 74 -15.73 -3.40 4.60
CA VAL A 74 -16.00 -2.03 5.04
C VAL A 74 -16.07 -1.09 3.83
N VAL A 75 -15.11 -1.17 2.90
CA VAL A 75 -15.10 -0.33 1.70
C VAL A 75 -16.30 -0.64 0.81
N LEU A 76 -16.68 -1.91 0.65
CA LEU A 76 -17.85 -2.32 -0.12
C LEU A 76 -19.16 -1.75 0.45
N VAL A 77 -19.28 -1.66 1.78
CA VAL A 77 -20.46 -1.10 2.46
C VAL A 77 -20.45 0.43 2.46
N LEU A 78 -19.30 1.06 2.69
CA LEU A 78 -19.21 2.52 2.82
C LEU A 78 -19.24 3.25 1.49
N THR A 79 -18.64 2.70 0.43
CA THR A 79 -18.54 3.39 -0.87
C THR A 79 -19.92 3.74 -1.46
N PRO A 80 -20.96 2.88 -1.38
CA PRO A 80 -22.32 3.25 -1.80
C PRO A 80 -23.00 4.31 -0.94
N LEU A 81 -22.60 4.46 0.33
CA LEU A 81 -23.22 5.37 1.28
C LEU A 81 -22.65 6.79 1.21
N ILE A 82 -21.33 6.89 1.02
CA ILE A 82 -20.59 8.17 1.12
C ILE A 82 -19.70 8.47 -0.09
N GLY A 83 -19.59 7.53 -1.04
CA GLY A 83 -18.73 7.67 -2.21
C GLY A 83 -19.39 8.41 -3.37
N THR A 84 -18.56 8.78 -4.34
CA THR A 84 -18.99 9.41 -5.61
C THR A 84 -19.36 8.35 -6.65
N ALA A 85 -20.14 8.75 -7.66
CA ALA A 85 -20.52 7.85 -8.77
C ALA A 85 -19.29 7.29 -9.53
N SER A 86 -18.23 8.08 -9.68
CA SER A 86 -16.98 7.63 -10.30
C SER A 86 -16.25 6.59 -9.44
N GLN A 87 -16.23 6.75 -8.11
CA GLN A 87 -15.67 5.76 -7.19
C GLN A 87 -16.43 4.43 -7.23
N LEU A 88 -17.75 4.48 -7.33
CA LEU A 88 -18.59 3.28 -7.46
C LEU A 88 -18.35 2.51 -8.76
N GLN A 89 -18.07 3.21 -9.86
CA GLN A 89 -17.78 2.58 -11.16
C GLN A 89 -16.46 1.80 -11.16
N VAL A 90 -15.44 2.30 -10.46
CA VAL A 90 -14.11 1.66 -10.41
C VAL A 90 -13.98 0.62 -9.29
N LEU A 91 -14.87 0.66 -8.29
CA LEU A 91 -14.81 -0.18 -7.09
C LEU A 91 -14.71 -1.68 -7.37
N PRO A 92 -15.48 -2.29 -8.30
CA PRO A 92 -15.39 -3.73 -8.55
C PRO A 92 -13.98 -4.15 -9.01
N GLY A 93 -13.36 -3.39 -9.93
CA GLY A 93 -12.00 -3.67 -10.40
C GLY A 93 -10.95 -3.55 -9.28
N GLN A 94 -11.13 -2.56 -8.40
CA GLN A 94 -10.27 -2.39 -7.23
C GLN A 94 -10.41 -3.54 -6.22
N ILE A 95 -11.62 -4.04 -5.97
CA ILE A 95 -11.86 -5.18 -5.07
C ILE A 95 -11.24 -6.46 -5.64
N TRP A 96 -11.50 -6.78 -6.91
CA TRP A 96 -10.97 -8.01 -7.52
C TRP A 96 -9.45 -8.01 -7.59
N SER A 97 -8.84 -6.86 -7.92
CA SER A 97 -7.39 -6.74 -7.95
C SER A 97 -6.75 -6.78 -6.57
N ALA A 98 -7.44 -6.27 -5.53
CA ALA A 98 -7.01 -6.39 -4.14
C ALA A 98 -7.07 -7.85 -3.63
N ILE A 99 -8.16 -8.57 -3.92
CA ILE A 99 -8.31 -10.01 -3.58
C ILE A 99 -7.23 -10.84 -4.28
N GLY A 100 -6.96 -10.54 -5.55
CA GLY A 100 -5.96 -11.24 -6.34
C GLY A 100 -4.51 -10.86 -6.04
N TYR A 101 -4.24 -9.94 -5.10
CA TYR A 101 -2.90 -9.40 -4.83
C TYR A 101 -2.19 -8.87 -6.11
N VAL A 102 -2.96 -8.27 -7.01
CA VAL A 102 -2.50 -7.68 -8.30
C VAL A 102 -2.93 -6.22 -8.44
N PHE A 103 -3.20 -5.54 -7.32
CA PHE A 103 -3.65 -4.15 -7.27
C PHE A 103 -2.66 -3.19 -7.96
N ASN A 104 -1.36 -3.50 -7.93
CA ASN A 104 -0.33 -2.74 -8.63
C ASN A 104 -0.54 -2.72 -10.16
N TRP A 105 -0.87 -3.87 -10.75
CA TRP A 105 -1.14 -3.98 -12.18
C TRP A 105 -2.42 -3.25 -12.57
N HIS A 106 -3.47 -3.37 -11.74
CA HIS A 106 -4.72 -2.63 -11.97
C HIS A 106 -4.48 -1.11 -11.99
N GLN A 107 -3.69 -0.58 -11.05
CA GLN A 107 -3.32 0.84 -11.01
C GLN A 107 -2.60 1.27 -12.31
N ILE A 108 -1.58 0.52 -12.74
CA ILE A 108 -0.84 0.77 -13.99
C ILE A 108 -1.79 0.80 -15.20
N LEU A 109 -2.65 -0.22 -15.32
CA LEU A 109 -3.58 -0.35 -16.45
C LEU A 109 -4.68 0.73 -16.45
N SER A 110 -5.07 1.20 -15.26
CA SER A 110 -6.06 2.28 -15.11
C SER A 110 -5.48 3.68 -15.35
N GLY A 111 -4.18 3.79 -15.65
CA GLY A 111 -3.50 5.08 -15.86
C GLY A 111 -3.26 5.88 -14.58
N ASN A 112 -3.48 5.29 -13.41
CA ASN A 112 -3.26 5.93 -12.12
C ASN A 112 -1.84 5.63 -11.63
N GLU A 113 -0.98 6.64 -11.63
CA GLU A 113 0.31 6.53 -10.96
C GLU A 113 0.10 6.46 -9.44
N TYR A 114 0.82 5.56 -8.75
CA TYR A 114 0.80 5.48 -7.29
C TYR A 114 1.13 6.86 -6.66
N ALA A 115 2.05 7.61 -7.27
CA ALA A 115 2.38 8.98 -6.88
C ALA A 115 1.24 9.99 -7.10
N ALA A 116 0.39 9.80 -8.12
CA ALA A 116 -0.80 10.62 -8.34
C ALA A 116 -1.95 10.27 -7.38
N SER A 117 -1.91 9.06 -6.78
CA SER A 117 -2.93 8.55 -5.87
C SER A 117 -2.97 9.27 -4.50
N PHE A 118 -1.99 10.14 -4.21
CA PHE A 118 -2.01 11.01 -3.02
C PHE A 118 -2.96 12.22 -3.16
N ASN A 119 -3.37 12.56 -4.39
CA ASN A 119 -4.28 13.69 -4.64
C ASN A 119 -5.78 13.30 -4.56
N ALA A 120 -6.09 12.01 -4.75
CA ALA A 120 -7.44 11.45 -4.61
C ALA A 120 -7.34 10.01 -4.06
N PRO A 121 -7.05 9.85 -2.75
CA PRO A 121 -6.72 8.55 -2.20
C PRO A 121 -7.93 7.61 -2.21
N SER A 122 -7.81 6.51 -2.96
CA SER A 122 -8.71 5.36 -2.77
C SER A 122 -8.36 4.71 -1.43
N PRO A 123 -9.37 4.32 -0.62
CA PRO A 123 -9.15 3.58 0.62
C PRO A 123 -8.45 2.23 0.41
N LEU A 124 -8.37 1.75 -0.84
CA LEU A 124 -7.70 0.50 -1.21
C LEU A 124 -6.25 0.71 -1.68
N ASN A 125 -5.71 1.93 -1.69
CA ASN A 125 -4.35 2.21 -2.17
C ASN A 125 -3.25 1.44 -1.41
N HIS A 126 -3.48 1.10 -0.15
CA HIS A 126 -2.54 0.30 0.65
C HIS A 126 -2.36 -1.14 0.14
N PHE A 127 -3.30 -1.65 -0.68
CA PHE A 127 -3.16 -2.94 -1.35
C PHE A 127 -2.10 -2.94 -2.44
N TRP A 128 -1.68 -1.75 -2.92
CA TRP A 128 -0.57 -1.64 -3.87
C TRP A 128 0.74 -2.18 -3.28
N SER A 129 1.13 -1.71 -2.09
CA SER A 129 2.37 -2.16 -1.45
C SER A 129 2.27 -3.63 -1.08
N LEU A 130 1.10 -4.07 -0.60
CA LEU A 130 0.85 -5.47 -0.29
C LEU A 130 1.01 -6.38 -1.53
N ALA A 131 0.47 -6.00 -2.68
CA ALA A 131 0.60 -6.74 -3.94
C ALA A 131 2.05 -6.83 -4.42
N VAL A 132 2.79 -5.72 -4.37
CA VAL A 132 4.22 -5.69 -4.76
C VAL A 132 5.06 -6.52 -3.79
N GLU A 133 4.74 -6.48 -2.50
CA GLU A 133 5.45 -7.22 -1.48
C GLU A 133 5.30 -8.73 -1.68
N GLU A 134 4.08 -9.23 -1.91
CA GLU A 134 3.87 -10.65 -2.23
C GLU A 134 4.56 -11.05 -3.54
N GLN A 135 4.61 -10.18 -4.55
CA GLN A 135 5.34 -10.46 -5.81
C GLN A 135 6.85 -10.52 -5.59
N ALA A 136 7.41 -9.63 -4.76
CA ALA A 136 8.84 -9.61 -4.46
C ALA A 136 9.34 -10.89 -3.77
N TYR A 137 8.48 -11.61 -3.05
CA TYR A 137 8.83 -12.88 -2.40
C TYR A 137 8.76 -14.09 -3.34
N LEU A 138 8.06 -13.99 -4.48
CA LEU A 138 8.01 -15.07 -5.48
C LEU A 138 9.27 -15.12 -6.35
N VAL A 139 10.07 -14.05 -6.37
CA VAL A 139 11.31 -13.89 -7.14
C VAL A 139 12.51 -14.26 -6.29
#